data_AF-A0A6J6IAK7-F1
#
_entry.id   AF-A0A6J6IAK7-F1
#
_cell.length_a   1.000
_cell.length_b   1.000
_cell.length_c   1.000
_cell.angle_alpha   90.00
_cell.angle_beta   90.00
_cell.angle_gamma   90.00
#
_symmetry.space_group_name_H-M   'P 1'
#
loop_
_entity.id
_entity.type
_entity.pdbx_description
1 polymer ?
#
loop_
_entity_poly.entity_id
_entity_poly.type
_entity_poly.pdbx_seq_one_letter_code
_entity_poly.pdbx_strand_id
1 'polypeptide(L)'
;MKVLSGGERTRLALATLVVSAANVLLLDEPTNNLDPASREEILGALGEYQGAVIMVSHDEGAVQALKPERVILLPDGDEDIWKDEYFDLVSID
;
A
#
# COMPACT_ATOMS: atom_id res chain seq x y z
N MET A 1 -29.23 10.21 -5.53
CA MET A 1 -28.63 8.89 -5.27
C MET A 1 -27.41 9.13 -4.39
N LYS A 2 -27.51 8.89 -3.08
CA LYS A 2 -26.41 9.16 -2.14
C LYS A 2 -25.34 8.11 -2.37
N VAL A 3 -24.36 8.51 -3.17
CA VAL A 3 -23.18 7.76 -3.57
C VAL A 3 -22.39 7.49 -2.30
N LEU A 4 -22.09 6.21 -2.03
CA LEU A 4 -21.37 5.65 -0.88
C LEU A 4 -20.44 6.66 -0.19
N SER A 5 -20.45 6.73 1.15
CA SER A 5 -19.49 7.51 1.93
C SER A 5 -18.03 7.14 1.60
N GLY A 6 -17.07 8.00 1.96
CA GLY A 6 -15.63 7.75 1.71
C GLY A 6 -15.19 6.35 2.13
N GLY A 7 -15.44 5.99 3.40
CA GLY A 7 -15.10 4.66 3.93
C GLY A 7 -15.93 3.50 3.35
N GLU A 8 -17.13 3.75 2.81
CA GLU A 8 -17.88 2.69 2.10
C GLU A 8 -17.30 2.41 0.71
N ARG A 9 -16.79 3.43 0.01
CA ARG A 9 -16.05 3.24 -1.26
C ARG A 9 -14.74 2.51 -1.04
N THR A 10 -14.01 2.87 0.01
CA THR A 10 -12.76 2.21 0.41
C THR A 10 -12.98 0.74 0.73
N ARG A 11 -13.95 0.41 1.60
CA ARG A 11 -14.29 -0.98 1.92
C ARG A 11 -14.75 -1.78 0.70
N LEU A 12 -15.50 -1.16 -0.22
CA LEU A 12 -15.91 -1.84 -1.45
C LEU A 12 -14.73 -2.10 -2.38
N ALA A 13 -13.79 -1.16 -2.52
CA ALA A 13 -12.57 -1.34 -3.30
C ALA A 13 -11.70 -2.47 -2.72
N LEU A 14 -11.51 -2.49 -1.40
CA LEU A 14 -10.80 -3.56 -0.69
C LEU A 14 -11.49 -4.91 -0.87
N ALA A 15 -12.80 -4.99 -0.69
CA ALA A 15 -13.57 -6.21 -0.92
C ALA A 15 -13.42 -6.70 -2.36
N THR A 16 -13.39 -5.78 -3.33
CA THR A 16 -13.18 -6.13 -4.75
C THR A 16 -11.77 -6.66 -5.00
N LEU A 17 -10.74 -6.06 -4.37
CA LEU A 17 -9.35 -6.50 -4.47
C LEU A 17 -9.15 -7.89 -3.85
N VAL A 18 -9.70 -8.12 -2.64
CA VAL A 18 -9.63 -9.42 -1.95
C VAL A 18 -10.37 -10.50 -2.73
N VAL A 19 -11.52 -10.17 -3.33
CA VAL A 19 -12.31 -11.11 -4.15
C VAL A 19 -11.72 -11.32 -5.54
N SER A 20 -10.83 -10.45 -6.02
CA SER A 20 -10.29 -10.50 -7.39
C SER A 20 -9.48 -11.76 -7.72
N ALA A 21 -9.17 -12.60 -6.73
CA ALA A 21 -8.29 -13.78 -6.88
C ALA A 21 -6.93 -13.44 -7.51
N ALA A 22 -6.52 -12.18 -7.49
CA ALA A 22 -5.20 -11.78 -7.91
C ALA A 22 -4.16 -12.43 -6.99
N ASN A 23 -3.05 -12.84 -7.56
CA ASN A 23 -1.90 -13.34 -6.78
C ASN A 23 -0.94 -12.20 -6.42
N VAL A 24 -1.02 -11.08 -7.14
CA VAL A 24 -0.14 -9.92 -7.01
C VAL A 24 -0.97 -8.64 -7.14
N LEU A 25 -0.81 -7.72 -6.21
CA LEU A 25 -1.34 -6.35 -6.29
C LEU A 25 -0.20 -5.38 -6.57
N LEU A 26 -0.40 -4.51 -7.56
CA LEU A 26 0.48 -3.40 -7.89
C LEU A 26 -0.25 -2.12 -7.52
N LEU A 27 0.30 -1.37 -6.58
CA LEU A 27 -0.31 -0.17 -6.01
C LEU A 27 0.64 1.01 -6.19
N ASP A 28 0.21 1.99 -6.97
CA ASP A 28 0.94 3.24 -7.15
C ASP A 28 0.25 4.33 -6.32
N GLU A 29 0.93 4.80 -5.28
CA GLU A 29 0.44 5.82 -4.35
C GLU A 29 -0.98 5.56 -3.81
N PRO A 30 -1.29 4.35 -3.29
CA PRO A 30 -2.66 3.95 -2.93
C PRO A 30 -3.22 4.74 -1.75
N THR A 31 -2.36 5.41 -0.99
CA THR A 31 -2.76 6.20 0.17
C THR A 31 -3.03 7.67 -0.18
N ASN A 32 -2.76 8.09 -1.42
CA ASN A 32 -2.96 9.46 -1.86
C ASN A 32 -4.46 9.78 -1.98
N ASN A 33 -4.88 10.95 -1.49
CA ASN A 33 -6.28 11.40 -1.41
C ASN A 33 -7.21 10.63 -0.44
N LEU A 34 -6.67 9.75 0.41
CA LEU A 34 -7.44 9.10 1.47
C LEU A 34 -7.40 9.92 2.76
N ASP A 35 -8.52 9.93 3.48
CA ASP A 35 -8.52 10.41 4.86
C ASP A 35 -7.72 9.45 5.76
N PRO A 36 -7.18 9.93 6.91
CA PRO A 36 -6.34 9.12 7.79
C PRO A 36 -6.99 7.80 8.22
N ALA A 37 -8.30 7.79 8.47
CA ALA A 37 -9.01 6.58 8.88
C ALA A 37 -9.12 5.57 7.72
N SER A 38 -9.45 6.03 6.50
CA SER A 38 -9.45 5.20 5.30
C SER A 38 -8.06 4.63 4.99
N ARG A 39 -6.99 5.41 5.22
CA ARG A 39 -5.61 4.95 5.03
C ARG A 39 -5.28 3.76 5.95
N GLU A 40 -5.58 3.87 7.25
CA GLU A 40 -5.36 2.78 8.21
C GLU A 40 -6.16 1.52 7.83
N GLU A 41 -7.42 1.66 7.40
CA GLU A 41 -8.24 0.52 6.95
C GLU A 41 -7.62 -0.20 5.74
N ILE A 42 -7.12 0.56 4.74
CA ILE A 42 -6.47 -0.04 3.56
C ILE A 42 -5.17 -0.73 3.94
N LEU A 43 -4.31 -0.07 4.72
CA LEU A 43 -3.02 -0.64 5.11
C LEU A 43 -3.22 -1.92 5.94
N GLY A 44 -4.21 -1.93 6.84
CA GLY A 44 -4.58 -3.14 7.58
C GLY A 44 -5.03 -4.28 6.66
N ALA A 45 -5.90 -3.99 5.69
CA ALA A 45 -6.38 -5.00 4.74
C ALA A 45 -5.27 -5.52 3.82
N LEU A 46 -4.34 -4.66 3.41
CA LEU A 46 -3.17 -5.04 2.61
C LEU A 46 -2.17 -5.90 3.40
N GLY A 47 -2.03 -5.67 4.70
CA GLY A 47 -1.21 -6.51 5.58
C GLY A 47 -1.77 -7.93 5.77
N GLU A 48 -3.08 -8.13 5.62
CA GLU A 48 -3.72 -9.45 5.68
C GLU A 48 -3.81 -10.16 4.31
N TYR A 49 -3.46 -9.45 3.23
CA TYR A 49 -3.57 -9.98 1.88
C TYR A 49 -2.60 -11.16 1.69
N GLN A 50 -3.15 -12.30 1.26
CA GLN A 50 -2.39 -13.55 1.12
C GLN A 50 -1.53 -13.62 -0.16
N GLY A 51 -1.69 -12.66 -1.08
CA GLY A 51 -0.87 -12.54 -2.28
C GLY A 51 0.32 -11.60 -2.08
N ALA A 52 1.12 -11.41 -3.13
CA ALA A 52 2.18 -10.42 -3.09
C ALA A 52 1.61 -9.00 -3.25
N VAL A 53 2.12 -8.04 -2.49
CA VAL A 53 1.81 -6.62 -2.67
C VAL A 53 3.10 -5.91 -3.08
N ILE A 54 3.05 -5.23 -4.23
CA ILE A 54 4.09 -4.32 -4.69
C ILE A 54 3.48 -2.93 -4.59
N MET A 55 4.12 -2.07 -3.81
CA MET A 55 3.64 -0.71 -3.56
C MET A 55 4.72 0.31 -3.85
N VAL A 56 4.33 1.40 -4.50
CA VAL A 56 5.09 2.64 -4.61
C VAL A 56 4.42 3.67 -3.70
N SER A 57 5.19 4.26 -2.78
CA SER A 57 4.67 5.18 -1.76
C SER A 57 5.80 6.06 -1.23
N HIS A 58 5.52 7.36 -1.10
CA HIS A 58 6.34 8.32 -0.33
C HIS A 58 5.89 8.44 1.14
N ASP A 59 4.89 7.65 1.56
CA ASP A 59 4.37 7.66 2.92
C ASP A 59 5.10 6.69 3.84
N GLU A 60 5.80 7.24 4.82
CA GLU A 60 6.44 6.51 5.92
C GLU A 60 5.44 5.63 6.70
N GLY A 61 4.20 6.10 6.87
CA GLY A 61 3.15 5.36 7.58
C GLY A 61 2.79 4.04 6.90
N ALA A 62 2.75 4.03 5.56
CA ALA A 62 2.51 2.83 4.78
C ALA A 62 3.62 1.79 4.95
N VAL A 63 4.88 2.22 4.93
CA VAL A 63 6.04 1.35 5.13
C VAL A 63 6.04 0.73 6.52
N GLN A 64 5.76 1.54 7.56
CA GLN A 64 5.68 1.04 8.95
C GLN A 64 4.52 0.05 9.15
N ALA A 65 3.38 0.32 8.53
CA ALA A 65 2.20 -0.53 8.66
C ALA A 65 2.38 -1.89 7.96
N LEU A 66 2.96 -1.88 6.75
CA LEU A 66 3.07 -3.08 5.91
C LEU A 66 4.33 -3.89 6.16
N LYS A 67 5.38 -3.29 6.73
CA LYS A 67 6.67 -3.95 7.03
C LYS A 67 7.17 -4.77 5.84
N PRO A 68 7.55 -4.09 4.74
CA PRO A 68 7.94 -4.78 3.51
C PRO A 68 9.14 -5.69 3.76
N GLU A 69 9.18 -6.82 3.06
CA GLU A 69 10.30 -7.77 3.13
C GLU A 69 11.45 -7.39 2.18
N ARG A 70 11.11 -6.69 1.08
CA ARG A 70 12.04 -6.36 -0.01
C ARG A 70 11.81 -4.94 -0.50
N VAL A 71 12.85 -4.38 -1.10
CA VAL A 71 12.83 -3.07 -1.76
C VAL A 71 13.36 -3.21 -3.19
N ILE A 72 12.83 -2.38 -4.09
CA ILE A 72 13.35 -2.23 -5.45
C ILE A 72 13.79 -0.77 -5.60
N LEU A 73 15.07 -0.56 -5.89
CA LEU A 73 15.69 0.74 -6.07
C LEU A 73 15.64 1.14 -7.55
N LEU A 74 15.02 2.27 -7.85
CA LEU A 74 14.93 2.84 -9.20
C LEU A 74 15.92 4.01 -9.36
N PRO A 75 16.43 4.27 -10.58
CA PRO A 75 16.01 3.71 -11.87
C PRO A 75 16.68 2.37 -12.24
N ASP A 76 17.72 1.96 -11.53
CA ASP A 76 18.55 0.80 -11.92
C ASP A 76 17.81 -0.55 -11.79
N GLY A 77 16.74 -0.60 -10.99
CA GLY A 77 15.91 -1.79 -10.78
C GLY A 77 16.56 -2.80 -9.84
N ASP A 78 17.49 -2.36 -9.00
CA ASP A 78 18.19 -3.21 -8.05
C ASP A 78 17.25 -3.68 -6.93
N GLU A 79 17.16 -4.99 -6.73
CA GLU A 79 16.40 -5.58 -5.63
C GLU A 79 17.29 -5.86 -4.41
N ASP A 80 16.81 -5.49 -3.22
CA ASP A 80 17.44 -5.87 -1.94
C ASP A 80 16.37 -6.28 -0.92
N ILE A 81 16.82 -6.91 0.17
CA ILE A 81 16.02 -7.14 1.37
C ILE A 81 15.80 -5.80 2.07
N TRP A 82 14.59 -5.58 2.58
CA TRP A 82 14.29 -4.37 3.34
C TRP A 82 15.22 -4.23 4.55
N LYS A 83 15.74 -3.02 4.75
CA LYS A 83 16.58 -2.60 5.87
C LYS A 83 16.09 -1.23 6.32
N ASP A 84 16.16 -0.96 7.62
CA ASP A 84 15.68 0.30 8.19
C ASP A 84 16.43 1.54 7.64
N GLU A 85 17.63 1.36 7.08
CA GLU A 85 18.37 2.43 6.38
C GLU A 85 17.67 2.96 5.13
N TYR A 86 16.80 2.16 4.50
CA TYR A 86 16.00 2.63 3.35
C TYR A 86 14.84 3.51 3.76
N PHE A 87 14.52 3.60 5.05
CA PHE A 87 13.46 4.47 5.54
C PHE A 87 13.75 5.95 5.21
N ASP A 88 15.02 6.35 5.30
CA ASP A 88 15.47 7.69 4.96
C ASP A 88 15.28 8.03 3.47
N LEU A 89 15.13 7.03 2.59
CA LEU A 89 14.86 7.23 1.16
C LEU A 89 13.37 7.41 0.84
N VAL A 90 12.48 6.99 1.75
CA VAL A 90 11.02 7.03 1.54
C VAL A 90 10.49 8.47 1.60
N SER A 91 11.09 9.31 2.44
CA SER A 91 10.68 10.70 2.66
C SER A 91 11.50 11.73 1.88
N ILE A 92 12.29 11.30 0.89
CA ILE A 92 12.99 12.21 -0.01
C ILE A 92 12.02 12.69 -1.10
N ASP A 93 11.56 13.93 -0.96
CA ASP A 93 10.81 14.68 -2.00
C ASP A 93 11.66 14.96 -3.26
#